data_AF-A0A9E3WTZ6-F1
#
_entry.id   AF-A0A9E3WTZ6-F1
#
_cell.length_a   1.000
_cell.length_b   1.000
_cell.length_c   1.000
_cell.angle_alpha   90.00
_cell.angle_beta   90.00
_cell.angle_gamma   90.00
#
_symmetry.space_group_name_H-M   'P 1'
#
loop_
_entity.id
_entity.type
_entity.pdbx_description
1 polymer ?
#
loop_
_entity_poly.entity_id
_entity_poly.type
_entity_poly.pdbx_seq_one_letter_code
_entity_poly.pdbx_strand_id
1 'polypeptide(L)'
;MCKISAISRALLTAALLAVGALSACAQREGAAPAESPKAIPARNVVTLRERVGEQVTVFGQIARTARSSSGHQFLNFSNSELTAICLREDAANFVDGAPADAFANKSVELTGTLELYKGKLQIRLRSPQQIRVADPAEAEVAKVTLEEVAPNVWQSPAGLRYAGRDPTGLTRVEHIARHCRDMPDRDGPHGVFDGGQEAAFAVIDEAWKIAADRKLRPLDEGDRSSYTVRMGRRIGYLGGTTGAQRGHPQLDRVFIVFETGTKNI
;
A
#
# COMPACT_ATOMS: atom_id res chain seq x y z
N MET A 1 79.92 -28.37 -29.96
CA MET A 1 81.06 -27.44 -29.81
C MET A 1 80.97 -26.36 -30.89
N CYS A 2 81.42 -25.15 -30.57
CA CYS A 2 81.59 -23.95 -31.41
C CYS A 2 80.36 -23.09 -31.80
N LYS A 3 80.31 -21.92 -31.13
CA LYS A 3 79.63 -20.67 -31.50
C LYS A 3 80.51 -19.84 -32.45
N ILE A 4 79.93 -19.13 -33.42
CA ILE A 4 80.42 -17.87 -34.05
C ILE A 4 79.14 -17.12 -34.52
N SER A 5 78.61 -16.11 -33.83
CA SER A 5 78.93 -14.65 -33.82
C SER A 5 78.76 -13.94 -35.18
N ALA A 6 77.60 -13.28 -35.40
CA ALA A 6 77.42 -11.81 -35.56
C ALA A 6 77.47 -11.35 -37.05
N ILE A 7 76.76 -10.34 -37.58
CA ILE A 7 76.71 -8.90 -37.25
C ILE A 7 75.61 -8.20 -38.12
N SER A 8 74.93 -7.18 -37.56
CA SER A 8 74.28 -6.00 -38.21
C SER A 8 73.07 -6.21 -39.16
N ARG A 9 72.11 -5.28 -39.33
CA ARG A 9 72.08 -3.82 -39.17
C ARG A 9 70.63 -3.32 -39.26
N ALA A 10 70.41 -2.10 -38.72
CA ALA A 10 69.42 -1.08 -39.12
C ALA A 10 67.92 -1.39 -38.91
N LEU A 11 67.23 -0.73 -37.97
CA LEU A 11 66.62 0.61 -38.03
C LEU A 11 65.46 0.76 -39.04
N LEU A 12 64.35 1.23 -38.47
CA LEU A 12 63.42 2.28 -38.94
C LEU A 12 62.00 1.83 -39.35
N THR A 13 61.01 2.36 -38.58
CA THR A 13 59.71 2.96 -39.01
C THR A 13 58.73 2.13 -39.87
N ALA A 14 57.41 2.22 -39.78
CA ALA A 14 56.45 3.04 -39.04
C ALA A 14 55.05 2.38 -39.18
N ALA A 15 54.13 2.88 -38.35
CA ALA A 15 52.67 2.82 -38.36
C ALA A 15 51.91 2.36 -39.63
N LEU A 16 50.79 1.65 -39.48
CA LEU A 16 49.43 2.20 -39.66
C LEU A 16 48.33 1.17 -39.32
N LEU A 17 47.17 1.69 -38.92
CA LEU A 17 45.92 1.02 -38.55
C LEU A 17 45.31 0.17 -39.67
N ALA A 18 44.60 -0.90 -39.29
CA ALA A 18 43.27 -1.21 -39.86
C ALA A 18 42.46 -2.15 -38.95
N VAL A 19 41.26 -1.67 -38.66
CA VAL A 19 40.17 -2.27 -37.87
C VAL A 19 39.53 -3.41 -38.68
N GLY A 20 39.22 -4.53 -38.02
CA GLY A 20 38.40 -5.61 -38.57
C GLY A 20 37.54 -6.23 -37.48
N ALA A 21 36.28 -5.83 -37.44
CA ALA A 21 35.30 -6.17 -36.42
C ALA A 21 34.93 -7.66 -36.44
N LEU A 22 35.23 -8.37 -35.35
CA LEU A 22 34.55 -9.62 -35.01
C LEU A 22 33.30 -9.26 -34.22
N SER A 23 32.16 -9.41 -34.90
CA SER A 23 30.82 -9.25 -34.36
C SER A 23 30.56 -10.33 -33.31
N ALA A 24 30.93 -10.04 -32.06
CA ALA A 24 30.42 -10.76 -30.91
C ALA A 24 29.00 -10.28 -30.67
N CYS A 25 28.02 -11.08 -31.12
CA CYS A 25 26.64 -10.98 -30.66
C CYS A 25 26.61 -11.30 -29.17
N ALA A 26 26.91 -10.31 -28.34
CA ALA A 26 26.60 -10.33 -26.92
C ALA A 26 25.08 -10.36 -26.81
N GLN A 27 24.55 -11.54 -26.51
CA GLN A 27 23.21 -11.70 -25.98
C GLN A 27 23.11 -10.79 -24.76
N ARG A 28 22.38 -9.67 -24.91
CA ARG A 28 21.84 -8.96 -23.76
C ARG A 28 20.91 -9.94 -23.08
N GLU A 29 21.38 -10.55 -21.99
CA GLU A 29 20.51 -11.13 -21.00
C GLU A 29 19.46 -10.08 -20.65
N GLY A 30 18.22 -10.35 -21.06
CA GLY A 30 17.08 -9.61 -20.59
C GLY A 30 17.10 -9.73 -19.08
N ALA A 31 17.36 -8.62 -18.40
CA ALA A 31 17.14 -8.51 -16.98
C ALA A 31 15.70 -8.98 -16.73
N ALA A 32 15.58 -10.11 -16.05
CA ALA A 32 14.33 -10.57 -15.50
C ALA A 32 13.66 -9.38 -14.79
N PRO A 33 12.34 -9.19 -14.91
CA PRO A 33 11.66 -8.18 -14.12
C PRO A 33 11.95 -8.52 -12.65
N ALA A 34 12.77 -7.69 -12.01
CA ALA A 34 13.05 -7.81 -10.59
C ALA A 34 11.70 -7.89 -9.88
N GLU A 35 11.48 -8.97 -9.13
CA GLU A 35 10.33 -9.09 -8.24
C GLU A 35 10.23 -7.79 -7.46
N SER A 36 9.16 -7.02 -7.70
CA SER A 36 8.92 -5.77 -7.01
C SER A 36 8.99 -6.04 -5.51
N PRO A 37 9.89 -5.41 -4.74
CA PRO A 37 10.00 -5.68 -3.32
C PRO A 37 8.66 -5.40 -2.66
N LYS A 38 8.18 -6.39 -1.91
CA LYS A 38 6.89 -6.38 -1.21
C LYS A 38 6.66 -5.03 -0.52
N ALA A 39 5.61 -4.31 -0.92
CA ALA A 39 5.34 -2.97 -0.43
C ALA A 39 5.02 -2.97 1.07
N ILE A 40 5.68 -2.10 1.83
CA ILE A 40 5.48 -1.92 3.27
C ILE A 40 4.36 -0.89 3.46
N PRO A 41 3.32 -1.17 4.25
CA PRO A 41 2.30 -0.16 4.54
C PRO A 41 2.88 1.05 5.28
N ALA A 42 2.57 2.28 4.83
CA ALA A 42 3.04 3.53 5.44
C ALA A 42 2.70 3.64 6.94
N ARG A 43 1.65 2.95 7.38
CA ARG A 43 1.21 2.84 8.79
C ARG A 43 2.14 2.03 9.69
N ASN A 44 2.96 1.13 9.12
CA ASN A 44 3.82 0.26 9.90
C ASN A 44 5.12 0.97 10.25
N VAL A 45 5.03 1.93 11.18
CA VAL A 45 6.14 2.80 11.59
C VAL A 45 7.28 2.01 12.21
N VAL A 46 7.00 0.89 12.89
CA VAL A 46 8.02 0.05 13.53
C VAL A 46 8.94 -0.54 12.46
N THR A 47 8.37 -1.25 11.48
CA THR A 47 9.16 -1.84 10.38
C THR A 47 9.84 -0.78 9.51
N LEU A 48 9.22 0.39 9.33
CA LEU A 48 9.87 1.48 8.61
C LEU A 48 11.08 2.01 9.38
N ARG A 49 10.98 2.24 10.69
CA ARG A 49 12.10 2.75 11.51
C ARG A 49 13.30 1.79 11.52
N GLU A 50 13.05 0.48 11.47
CA GLU A 50 14.09 -0.54 11.37
C GLU A 50 14.85 -0.51 10.04
N ARG A 51 14.24 0.04 8.98
CA ARG A 51 14.78 0.07 7.61
C ARG A 51 15.23 1.48 7.18
N VAL A 52 15.51 2.36 8.13
CA VAL A 52 16.04 3.70 7.82
C VAL A 52 17.42 3.55 7.16
N GLY A 53 17.61 4.24 6.03
CA GLY A 53 18.80 4.13 5.18
C GLY A 53 18.65 3.14 4.02
N GLU A 54 17.63 2.28 4.03
CA GLU A 54 17.36 1.32 2.96
C GLU A 54 16.45 1.91 1.88
N GLN A 55 16.54 1.37 0.67
CA GLN A 55 15.53 1.59 -0.37
C GLN A 55 14.34 0.68 -0.11
N VAL A 56 13.17 1.28 0.11
CA VAL A 56 11.93 0.56 0.43
C VAL A 56 10.81 1.02 -0.49
N THR A 57 9.89 0.11 -0.78
CA THR A 57 8.60 0.44 -1.39
C THR A 57 7.58 0.61 -0.29
N VAL A 58 6.96 1.78 -0.22
CA VAL A 58 5.94 2.11 0.77
C VAL A 58 4.61 2.33 0.09
N PHE A 59 3.58 1.65 0.59
CA PHE A 59 2.20 1.81 0.12
C PHE A 59 1.37 2.62 1.13
N GLY A 60 0.61 3.61 0.67
CA GLY A 60 -0.36 4.29 1.52
C GLY A 60 -1.09 5.45 0.85
N GLN A 61 -2.11 5.98 1.53
CA GLN A 61 -2.89 7.12 1.04
C GLN A 61 -2.23 8.44 1.42
N ILE A 62 -2.11 9.35 0.46
CA ILE A 62 -1.72 10.75 0.71
C ILE A 62 -2.94 11.51 1.21
N ALA A 63 -2.96 11.85 2.51
CA ALA A 63 -4.09 12.56 3.11
C ALA A 63 -3.95 14.08 3.06
N ARG A 64 -2.71 14.59 3.03
CA ARG A 64 -2.47 16.04 2.99
C ARG A 64 -1.26 16.36 2.15
N THR A 65 -1.39 17.35 1.29
CA THR A 65 -0.27 17.92 0.54
C THR A 65 -0.02 19.36 0.96
N ALA A 66 1.23 19.80 0.88
CA ALA A 66 1.62 21.17 1.21
C ALA A 66 2.76 21.63 0.30
N ARG A 67 2.88 22.94 0.11
CA ARG A 67 4.01 23.56 -0.58
C ARG A 67 4.66 24.58 0.35
N SER A 68 6.00 24.58 0.46
CA SER A 68 6.72 25.62 1.18
C SER A 68 6.89 26.89 0.34
N SER A 69 7.21 28.00 1.00
CA SER A 69 7.66 29.24 0.34
C SER A 69 8.92 29.05 -0.51
N SER A 70 9.78 28.08 -0.17
CA SER A 70 10.95 27.69 -0.97
C SER A 70 10.61 26.80 -2.18
N GLY A 71 9.34 26.43 -2.37
CA GLY A 71 8.87 25.61 -3.48
C GLY A 71 9.05 24.11 -3.30
N HIS A 72 9.37 23.63 -2.10
CA HIS A 72 9.34 22.19 -1.78
C HIS A 72 7.89 21.73 -1.64
N GLN A 73 7.64 20.51 -2.06
CA GLN A 73 6.33 19.89 -1.99
C GLN A 73 6.37 18.72 -1.02
N PHE A 74 5.37 18.65 -0.16
CA PHE A 74 5.23 17.62 0.87
C PHE A 74 3.96 16.84 0.61
N LEU A 75 4.08 15.52 0.54
CA LEU A 75 2.97 14.58 0.48
C LEU A 75 2.96 13.79 1.78
N ASN A 76 1.99 14.09 2.64
CA ASN A 76 1.87 13.44 3.94
C ASN A 76 0.91 12.27 3.82
N PHE A 77 1.37 11.11 4.27
CA PHE A 77 0.54 9.92 4.34
C PHE A 77 -0.55 10.07 5.42
N SER A 78 -1.59 9.24 5.36
CA SER A 78 -2.76 9.32 6.23
C SER A 78 -2.46 9.20 7.73
N ASN A 79 -1.34 8.59 8.11
CA ASN A 79 -0.85 8.55 9.49
C ASN A 79 0.01 9.76 9.89
N SER A 80 0.43 10.62 8.95
CA SER A 80 1.35 11.77 9.17
C SER A 80 2.71 11.44 9.79
N GLU A 81 3.07 10.16 9.90
CA GLU A 81 4.37 9.69 10.42
C GLU A 81 5.44 9.61 9.33
N LEU A 82 4.99 9.40 8.09
CA LEU A 82 5.81 9.40 6.88
C LEU A 82 5.42 10.57 5.98
N THR A 83 6.43 11.29 5.49
CA THR A 83 6.27 12.37 4.52
C THR A 83 7.12 12.11 3.29
N ALA A 84 6.53 12.12 2.10
CA ALA A 84 7.30 12.22 0.87
C ALA A 84 7.63 13.69 0.60
N ILE A 85 8.89 14.01 0.34
CA ILE A 85 9.31 15.37 -0.04
C ILE A 85 9.79 15.37 -1.48
N CYS A 86 9.27 16.28 -2.28
CA CYS A 86 9.81 16.61 -3.60
C CYS A 86 10.45 17.99 -3.50
N LEU A 87 11.76 18.09 -3.73
CA LEU A 87 12.45 19.38 -3.73
C LEU A 87 12.08 20.17 -5.00
N ARG A 88 12.33 21.48 -4.97
CA ARG A 88 12.01 22.36 -6.10
C ARG A 88 12.75 21.95 -7.37
N GLU A 89 14.00 21.52 -7.23
CA GLU A 89 14.85 21.01 -8.33
C GLU A 89 14.28 19.74 -8.96
N ASP A 90 13.80 18.81 -8.10
CA ASP A 90 13.26 17.52 -8.53
C ASP A 90 11.83 17.65 -9.09
N ALA A 91 11.09 18.68 -8.67
CA ALA A 91 9.73 18.95 -9.14
C ALA A 91 9.67 19.22 -10.65
N ALA A 92 10.75 19.71 -11.26
CA ALA A 92 10.84 19.90 -12.71
C ALA A 92 10.77 18.58 -13.50
N ASN A 93 11.07 17.44 -12.87
CA ASN A 93 10.99 16.12 -13.49
C ASN A 93 9.54 15.61 -13.61
N PHE A 94 8.57 16.28 -13.00
CA PHE A 94 7.16 15.89 -13.00
C PHE A 94 6.40 16.73 -14.05
N VAL A 95 6.37 16.22 -15.27
CA VAL A 95 5.79 16.89 -16.45
C VAL A 95 4.26 16.99 -16.38
N ASP A 96 3.60 16.04 -15.71
CA ASP A 96 2.13 15.98 -15.61
C ASP A 96 1.54 16.87 -14.50
N GLY A 97 2.37 17.74 -13.91
CA GLY A 97 1.98 18.68 -12.86
C GLY A 97 2.68 18.42 -11.53
N ALA A 98 2.50 19.35 -10.61
CA ALA A 98 3.12 19.32 -9.30
C ALA A 98 2.69 18.04 -8.52
N PRO A 99 3.64 17.24 -7.97
CA PRO A 99 3.32 16.05 -7.17
C PRO A 99 2.29 16.29 -6.06
N ALA A 100 2.30 17.47 -5.43
CA ALA A 100 1.34 17.85 -4.41
C ALA A 100 -0.11 17.89 -4.92
N ASP A 101 -0.32 18.13 -6.22
CA ASP A 101 -1.66 18.18 -6.83
C ASP A 101 -2.00 16.84 -7.45
N ALA A 102 -1.04 16.22 -8.15
CA ALA A 102 -1.24 14.98 -8.89
C ALA A 102 -1.61 13.79 -8.00
N PHE A 103 -1.10 13.76 -6.77
CA PHE A 103 -1.25 12.63 -5.84
C PHE A 103 -2.10 12.94 -4.61
N ALA A 104 -2.68 14.14 -4.51
CA ALA A 104 -3.56 14.50 -3.40
C ALA A 104 -4.75 13.53 -3.29
N ASN A 105 -5.01 13.03 -2.08
CA ASN A 105 -6.10 12.09 -1.76
C ASN A 105 -6.02 10.72 -2.48
N LYS A 106 -4.92 10.41 -3.17
CA LYS A 106 -4.74 9.13 -3.86
C LYS A 106 -3.98 8.12 -3.00
N SER A 107 -4.25 6.83 -3.22
CA SER A 107 -3.40 5.73 -2.75
C SER A 107 -2.20 5.63 -3.68
N VAL A 108 -1.00 5.60 -3.12
CA VAL A 108 0.24 5.58 -3.90
C VAL A 108 1.19 4.52 -3.38
N GLU A 109 1.94 3.94 -4.30
CA GLU A 109 3.18 3.22 -4.02
C GLU A 109 4.36 4.14 -4.25
N LEU A 110 5.20 4.24 -3.24
CA LEU A 110 6.34 5.14 -3.19
C LEU A 110 7.61 4.35 -2.94
N THR A 111 8.50 4.29 -3.93
CA THR A 111 9.80 3.65 -3.82
C THR A 111 10.89 4.70 -3.61
N GLY A 112 11.66 4.55 -2.54
CA GLY A 112 12.80 5.44 -2.30
C GLY A 112 13.57 5.10 -1.06
N THR A 113 14.65 5.83 -0.83
CA THR A 113 15.45 5.70 0.38
C THR A 113 14.69 6.31 1.55
N LEU A 114 14.50 5.53 2.61
CA LEU A 114 13.88 6.00 3.84
C LEU A 114 14.90 6.76 4.68
N GLU A 115 14.61 8.01 4.98
CA GLU A 115 15.47 8.92 5.74
C GLU A 115 14.74 9.38 7.00
N LEU A 116 15.51 9.69 8.05
CA LEU A 116 14.97 10.32 9.25
C LEU A 116 15.36 11.80 9.24
N TYR A 117 14.36 12.68 9.19
CA TYR A 117 14.58 14.13 9.24
C TYR A 117 13.81 14.73 10.41
N LYS A 118 14.53 15.38 11.34
CA LYS A 118 13.97 15.95 12.58
C LYS A 118 13.07 14.97 13.37
N GLY A 119 13.47 13.69 13.40
CA GLY A 119 12.74 12.63 14.09
C GLY A 119 11.51 12.09 13.35
N LYS A 120 11.24 12.54 12.12
CA LYS A 120 10.15 12.02 11.26
C LYS A 120 10.69 11.23 10.09
N LEU A 121 9.94 10.20 9.69
CA LEU A 121 10.28 9.41 8.52
C LEU A 121 10.00 10.21 7.25
N GLN A 122 10.92 10.16 6.31
CA GLN A 122 10.86 10.90 5.06
C GLN A 122 11.36 10.03 3.90
N ILE A 123 10.73 10.19 2.73
CA ILE A 123 11.29 9.67 1.48
C ILE A 123 11.44 10.83 0.51
N ARG A 124 12.63 10.98 -0.08
CA ARG A 124 12.88 11.98 -1.11
C ARG A 124 12.42 11.48 -2.48
N LEU A 125 11.50 12.23 -3.08
CA LEU A 125 11.02 12.09 -4.45
C LEU A 125 11.95 12.87 -5.38
N ARG A 126 12.69 12.15 -6.23
CA ARG A 126 13.57 12.72 -7.26
C ARG A 126 12.98 12.59 -8.66
N SER A 127 12.23 11.52 -8.90
CA SER A 127 11.73 11.17 -10.23
C SER A 127 10.29 10.65 -10.18
N PRO A 128 9.49 10.83 -11.26
CA PRO A 128 8.11 10.35 -11.30
C PRO A 128 8.00 8.83 -11.22
N GLN A 129 9.02 8.09 -11.64
CA GLN A 129 9.03 6.62 -11.59
C GLN A 129 8.99 6.06 -10.17
N GLN A 130 9.39 6.86 -9.17
CA GLN A 130 9.38 6.49 -7.76
C GLN A 130 7.98 6.47 -7.16
N ILE A 131 7.00 7.12 -7.79
CA ILE A 131 5.64 7.21 -7.25
C ILE A 131 4.64 6.77 -8.30
N ARG A 132 3.80 5.81 -7.93
CA ARG A 132 2.73 5.30 -8.78
C ARG A 132 1.43 5.43 -8.02
N VAL A 133 0.37 5.86 -8.72
CA VAL A 133 -0.97 5.73 -8.16
C VAL A 133 -1.25 4.24 -8.12
N ALA A 134 -1.38 3.71 -6.91
CA ALA A 134 -1.83 2.34 -6.75
C ALA A 134 -3.30 2.33 -7.11
N ASP A 135 -3.68 1.50 -8.09
CA ASP A 135 -5.09 1.27 -8.32
C ASP A 135 -5.69 0.70 -7.03
N PRO A 136 -6.84 1.23 -6.55
CA PRO A 136 -7.45 0.76 -5.31
C PRO A 136 -7.84 -0.73 -5.36
N ALA A 137 -7.74 -1.37 -6.53
CA ALA A 137 -7.91 -2.80 -6.74
C ALA A 137 -6.64 -3.64 -6.48
N GLU A 138 -5.44 -3.05 -6.52
CA GLU A 138 -4.16 -3.79 -6.49
C GLU A 138 -3.32 -3.58 -5.22
N ALA A 139 -3.74 -2.67 -4.33
CA ALA A 139 -3.22 -2.70 -2.96
C ALA A 139 -3.64 -4.04 -2.33
N GLU A 140 -2.75 -5.05 -2.35
CA GLU A 140 -3.03 -6.40 -1.86
C GLU A 140 -3.73 -6.28 -0.50
N VAL A 141 -5.05 -6.43 -0.52
CA VAL A 141 -5.85 -6.43 0.70
C VAL A 141 -5.44 -7.72 1.36
N ALA A 142 -4.55 -7.62 2.35
CA ALA A 142 -4.04 -8.77 3.07
C ALA A 142 -5.22 -9.69 3.36
N LYS A 143 -5.22 -10.92 2.87
CA LYS A 143 -6.35 -11.84 3.07
C LYS A 143 -6.18 -12.52 4.43
N VAL A 144 -7.28 -12.74 5.14
CA VAL A 144 -7.27 -13.54 6.37
C VAL A 144 -8.13 -14.78 6.19
N THR A 145 -7.64 -15.88 6.72
CA THR A 145 -8.40 -17.12 6.87
C THR A 145 -9.03 -17.13 8.26
N LEU A 146 -10.32 -17.39 8.34
CA LEU A 146 -11.01 -17.59 9.60
C LEU A 146 -10.86 -19.05 10.05
N GLU A 147 -10.62 -19.26 11.33
CA GLU A 147 -10.61 -20.58 11.94
C GLU A 147 -12.01 -20.92 12.47
N GLU A 148 -12.58 -22.06 12.08
CA GLU A 148 -13.82 -22.55 12.68
C GLU A 148 -13.51 -23.17 14.05
N VAL A 149 -13.94 -22.51 15.13
CA VAL A 149 -13.65 -22.91 16.51
C VAL A 149 -14.78 -23.70 17.16
N ALA A 150 -15.98 -23.66 16.58
CA ALA A 150 -17.14 -24.48 16.92
C ALA A 150 -18.14 -24.46 15.74
N PRO A 151 -19.16 -25.34 15.70
CA PRO A 151 -20.14 -25.36 14.62
C PRO A 151 -20.81 -23.99 14.43
N ASN A 152 -20.64 -23.40 13.25
CA ASN A 152 -21.10 -22.04 12.91
C ASN A 152 -20.48 -20.91 13.75
N VAL A 153 -19.29 -21.12 14.30
CA VAL A 153 -18.54 -20.10 15.04
C VAL A 153 -17.12 -20.04 14.50
N TRP A 154 -16.75 -18.86 14.02
CA TRP A 154 -15.43 -18.62 13.46
C TRP A 154 -14.66 -17.60 14.28
N GLN A 155 -13.33 -17.65 14.21
CA GLN A 155 -12.44 -16.70 14.86
C GLN A 155 -11.42 -16.16 13.86
N SER A 156 -11.22 -14.85 13.86
CA SER A 156 -10.15 -14.21 13.09
C SER A 156 -8.81 -14.21 13.85
N PRO A 157 -7.68 -13.96 13.17
CA PRO A 157 -6.37 -13.87 13.82
C PRO A 157 -6.26 -12.82 14.94
N ALA A 158 -7.06 -11.74 14.90
CA ALA A 158 -7.14 -10.74 15.98
C ALA A 158 -8.02 -11.19 17.17
N GLY A 159 -8.60 -12.39 17.11
CA GLY A 159 -9.46 -12.94 18.16
C GLY A 159 -10.89 -12.37 18.15
N LEU A 160 -11.36 -11.85 17.01
CA LEU A 160 -12.76 -11.52 16.82
C LEU A 160 -13.55 -12.80 16.55
N ARG A 161 -14.64 -13.03 17.29
CA ARG A 161 -15.48 -14.22 17.14
C ARG A 161 -16.74 -13.88 16.36
N TYR A 162 -16.98 -14.60 15.28
CA TYR A 162 -18.15 -14.50 14.42
C TYR A 162 -19.13 -15.57 14.88
N ALA A 163 -20.09 -15.19 15.71
CA ALA A 163 -20.99 -16.14 16.38
C ALA A 163 -22.45 -15.70 16.25
N GLY A 164 -23.35 -16.67 16.44
CA GLY A 164 -24.78 -16.42 16.39
C GLY A 164 -25.32 -16.21 14.97
N ARG A 165 -26.57 -15.77 14.92
CA ARG A 165 -27.32 -15.56 13.68
C ARG A 165 -27.91 -14.16 13.64
N ASP A 166 -28.02 -13.60 12.45
CA ASP A 166 -28.73 -12.36 12.22
C ASP A 166 -30.27 -12.57 12.29
N PRO A 167 -31.08 -11.49 12.28
CA PRO A 167 -32.54 -11.60 12.32
C PRO A 167 -33.16 -12.40 11.15
N THR A 168 -32.41 -12.59 10.05
CA THR A 168 -32.84 -13.39 8.89
C THR A 168 -32.38 -14.84 8.96
N GLY A 169 -31.69 -15.23 10.04
CA GLY A 169 -31.21 -16.58 10.29
C GLY A 169 -29.84 -16.88 9.68
N LEU A 170 -29.16 -15.92 9.05
CA LEU A 170 -27.82 -16.12 8.50
C LEU A 170 -26.79 -16.17 9.62
N THR A 171 -25.79 -17.02 9.50
CA THR A 171 -24.59 -16.93 10.34
C THR A 171 -23.92 -15.58 10.16
N ARG A 172 -23.10 -15.15 11.13
CA ARG A 172 -22.42 -13.87 11.03
C ARG A 172 -21.49 -13.77 9.80
N VAL A 173 -20.84 -14.88 9.45
CA VAL A 173 -19.98 -14.98 8.25
C VAL A 173 -20.81 -14.78 6.97
N GLU A 174 -21.96 -15.43 6.86
CA GLU A 174 -22.86 -15.27 5.70
C GLU A 174 -23.44 -13.85 5.61
N HIS A 175 -23.81 -13.26 6.74
CA HIS A 175 -24.26 -11.87 6.80
C HIS A 175 -23.20 -10.92 6.24
N ILE A 176 -21.94 -11.05 6.69
CA ILE A 176 -20.83 -10.22 6.21
C ILE A 176 -20.55 -10.46 4.73
N ALA A 177 -20.68 -11.71 4.24
CA ALA A 177 -20.50 -12.02 2.83
C ALA A 177 -21.50 -11.25 1.92
N ARG A 178 -22.70 -10.90 2.42
CA ARG A 178 -23.65 -10.04 1.69
C ARG A 178 -23.14 -8.61 1.49
N HIS A 179 -22.25 -8.15 2.35
CA HIS A 179 -21.57 -6.86 2.22
C HIS A 179 -20.39 -6.89 1.24
N CYS A 180 -20.19 -7.98 0.48
CA CYS A 180 -19.13 -8.06 -0.54
C CYS A 180 -19.66 -7.80 -1.96
N ARG A 181 -20.97 -7.61 -2.13
CA ARG A 181 -21.61 -7.31 -3.40
C ARG A 181 -22.70 -6.28 -3.17
N ASP A 182 -22.88 -5.38 -4.13
CA ASP A 182 -23.97 -4.42 -4.03
C ASP A 182 -25.33 -5.12 -4.17
N MET A 183 -26.31 -4.58 -3.46
CA MET A 183 -27.72 -4.94 -3.54
C MET A 183 -28.46 -3.68 -3.99
N PRO A 184 -28.46 -3.34 -5.29
CA PRO A 184 -28.92 -2.04 -5.79
C PRO A 184 -30.40 -1.76 -5.45
N ASP A 185 -31.21 -2.81 -5.39
CA ASP A 185 -32.65 -2.73 -5.06
C ASP A 185 -32.93 -2.69 -3.55
N ARG A 186 -31.88 -2.73 -2.71
CA ARG A 186 -32.04 -2.65 -1.26
C ARG A 186 -32.40 -1.23 -0.85
N ASP A 187 -33.48 -1.11 -0.09
CA ASP A 187 -33.87 0.14 0.55
C ASP A 187 -32.81 0.62 1.55
N GLY A 188 -32.43 1.89 1.42
CA GLY A 188 -31.51 2.56 2.33
C GLY A 188 -30.02 2.31 2.06
N PRO A 189 -29.15 2.68 3.01
CA PRO A 189 -27.70 2.56 2.86
C PRO A 189 -27.25 1.09 2.98
N HIS A 190 -26.32 0.69 2.11
CA HIS A 190 -25.68 -0.62 2.16
C HIS A 190 -24.18 -0.47 1.96
N GLY A 191 -23.37 -0.67 3.01
CA GLY A 191 -21.91 -0.66 2.84
C GLY A 191 -21.44 -1.88 2.07
N VAL A 192 -20.65 -1.69 1.01
CA VAL A 192 -20.08 -2.77 0.20
C VAL A 192 -18.57 -2.71 0.28
N PHE A 193 -17.94 -3.79 0.75
CA PHE A 193 -16.49 -3.94 0.80
C PHE A 193 -15.90 -4.16 -0.59
N ASP A 194 -14.74 -3.56 -0.83
CA ASP A 194 -13.92 -3.86 -2.01
C ASP A 194 -13.18 -5.21 -1.80
N GLY A 195 -12.84 -5.93 -2.88
CA GLY A 195 -11.95 -7.10 -2.82
C GLY A 195 -12.58 -8.44 -2.44
N GLY A 196 -13.89 -8.48 -2.20
CA GLY A 196 -14.63 -9.72 -1.90
C GLY A 196 -14.47 -10.21 -0.45
N GLN A 197 -14.90 -11.44 -0.18
CA GLN A 197 -15.11 -11.95 1.17
C GLN A 197 -13.82 -12.04 2.02
N GLU A 198 -12.74 -12.59 1.47
CA GLU A 198 -11.46 -12.73 2.17
C GLU A 198 -10.87 -11.36 2.55
N ALA A 199 -11.00 -10.38 1.64
CA ALA A 199 -10.57 -9.01 1.86
C ALA A 199 -11.44 -8.31 2.92
N ALA A 200 -12.76 -8.50 2.88
CA ALA A 200 -13.68 -7.96 3.87
C ALA A 200 -13.34 -8.44 5.29
N PHE A 201 -13.10 -9.74 5.48
CA PHE A 201 -12.72 -10.26 6.80
C PHE A 201 -11.40 -9.70 7.28
N ALA A 202 -10.45 -9.44 6.39
CA ALA A 202 -9.18 -8.86 6.79
C ALA A 202 -9.28 -7.39 7.17
N VAL A 203 -10.11 -6.63 6.46
CA VAL A 203 -10.43 -5.24 6.82
C VAL A 203 -11.09 -5.19 8.20
N ILE A 204 -11.99 -6.13 8.50
CA ILE A 204 -12.66 -6.22 9.81
C ILE A 204 -11.66 -6.65 10.91
N ASP A 205 -10.81 -7.64 10.64
CA ASP A 205 -9.76 -8.10 11.56
C ASP A 205 -8.78 -6.98 11.92
N GLU A 206 -8.37 -6.20 10.91
CA GLU A 206 -7.53 -5.02 11.09
C GLU A 206 -8.25 -3.93 11.88
N ALA A 207 -9.52 -3.64 11.57
CA ALA A 207 -10.31 -2.66 12.30
C ALA A 207 -10.42 -3.02 13.79
N TRP A 208 -10.57 -4.32 14.09
CA TRP A 208 -10.58 -4.84 15.46
C TRP A 208 -9.24 -4.63 16.17
N LYS A 209 -8.11 -4.93 15.49
CA LYS A 209 -6.76 -4.63 16.02
C LYS A 209 -6.58 -3.15 16.30
N ILE A 210 -6.96 -2.29 15.36
CA ILE A 210 -6.88 -0.83 15.52
C ILE A 210 -7.71 -0.37 16.72
N ALA A 211 -8.92 -0.91 16.91
CA ALA A 211 -9.77 -0.56 18.04
C ALA A 211 -9.10 -0.93 19.38
N ALA A 212 -8.51 -2.13 19.46
CA ALA A 212 -7.80 -2.61 20.64
C ALA A 212 -6.52 -1.80 20.92
N ASP A 213 -5.65 -1.64 19.91
CA ASP A 213 -4.36 -0.93 20.03
C ASP A 213 -4.55 0.52 20.45
N ARG A 214 -5.57 1.19 19.89
CA ARG A 214 -5.90 2.58 20.20
C ARG A 214 -6.77 2.72 21.44
N LYS A 215 -7.18 1.61 22.06
CA LYS A 215 -8.09 1.58 23.21
C LYS A 215 -9.33 2.44 22.95
N LEU A 216 -9.93 2.28 21.76
CA LEU A 216 -11.15 3.00 21.42
C LEU A 216 -12.23 2.65 22.44
N ARG A 217 -13.02 3.65 22.84
CA ARG A 217 -14.19 3.42 23.68
C ARG A 217 -15.36 3.06 22.77
N PRO A 218 -16.04 1.93 22.99
CA PRO A 218 -17.21 1.62 22.22
C PRO A 218 -18.36 2.57 22.58
N LEU A 219 -19.31 2.72 21.66
CA LEU A 219 -20.61 3.28 21.96
C LEU A 219 -21.48 2.15 22.53
N ASP A 220 -21.88 2.29 23.80
CA ASP A 220 -22.72 1.31 24.47
C ASP A 220 -24.20 1.63 24.25
N GLU A 221 -24.95 0.67 23.72
CA GLU A 221 -26.37 0.76 23.38
C GLU A 221 -27.20 -0.30 24.15
N GLY A 222 -26.73 -0.67 25.34
CA GLY A 222 -27.36 -1.68 26.20
C GLY A 222 -26.75 -3.07 26.01
N ASP A 223 -27.46 -3.94 25.30
CA ASP A 223 -27.02 -5.33 25.02
C ASP A 223 -25.94 -5.40 23.92
N ARG A 224 -25.81 -4.33 23.15
CA ARG A 224 -24.83 -4.18 22.08
C ARG A 224 -23.91 -2.98 22.32
N SER A 225 -22.69 -3.14 21.89
CA SER A 225 -21.67 -2.11 21.79
C SER A 225 -21.23 -1.97 20.35
N SER A 226 -20.77 -0.78 19.95
CA SER A 226 -20.26 -0.57 18.61
C SER A 226 -18.96 0.23 18.54
N TYR A 227 -18.14 -0.09 17.53
CA TYR A 227 -16.98 0.70 17.12
C TYR A 227 -17.22 1.30 15.74
N THR A 228 -16.83 2.56 15.56
CA THR A 228 -16.57 3.15 14.25
C THR A 228 -15.08 3.36 14.08
N VAL A 229 -14.44 2.53 13.27
CA VAL A 229 -12.98 2.53 13.08
C VAL A 229 -12.64 3.18 11.74
N ARG A 230 -11.83 4.25 11.77
CA ARG A 230 -11.29 4.85 10.54
C ARG A 230 -10.11 4.04 10.01
N MET A 231 -10.18 3.61 8.76
CA MET A 231 -9.18 2.76 8.12
C MET A 231 -8.07 3.54 7.41
N GLY A 232 -8.29 4.84 7.17
CA GLY A 232 -7.29 5.72 6.54
C GLY A 232 -6.94 5.35 5.10
N ARG A 233 -7.83 4.58 4.46
CA ARG A 233 -7.86 4.18 3.06
C ARG A 233 -9.29 3.84 2.65
N ARG A 234 -9.57 3.85 1.35
CA ARG A 234 -10.80 3.27 0.80
C ARG A 234 -10.87 1.78 1.14
N ILE A 235 -12.02 1.33 1.61
CA ILE A 235 -12.28 -0.09 1.92
C ILE A 235 -13.55 -0.61 1.24
N GLY A 236 -14.25 0.25 0.51
CA GLY A 236 -15.55 -0.03 -0.04
C GLY A 236 -16.25 1.22 -0.54
N TYR A 237 -17.54 1.09 -0.79
CA TYR A 237 -18.41 2.15 -1.25
C TYR A 237 -19.82 2.00 -0.67
N LEU A 238 -20.59 3.09 -0.74
CA LEU A 238 -22.01 3.08 -0.41
C LEU A 238 -22.79 2.50 -1.59
N GLY A 239 -23.39 1.34 -1.38
CA GLY A 239 -24.33 0.67 -2.26
C GLY A 239 -25.79 0.88 -1.86
N GLY A 240 -26.66 0.03 -2.41
CA GLY A 240 -28.10 0.12 -2.28
C GLY A 240 -28.71 1.27 -3.08
N THR A 241 -30.02 1.45 -2.93
CA THR A 241 -30.76 2.56 -3.55
C THR A 241 -30.16 3.92 -3.19
N THR A 242 -29.72 4.09 -1.94
CA THR A 242 -29.06 5.32 -1.48
C THR A 242 -27.68 5.51 -2.13
N GLY A 243 -26.91 4.43 -2.30
CA GLY A 243 -25.63 4.44 -2.99
C GLY A 243 -25.77 4.86 -4.45
N ALA A 244 -26.72 4.23 -5.16
CA ALA A 244 -27.02 4.53 -6.56
C ALA A 244 -27.39 6.00 -6.77
N GLN A 245 -28.27 6.55 -5.92
CA GLN A 245 -28.67 7.97 -5.96
C GLN A 245 -27.49 8.94 -5.74
N ARG A 246 -26.45 8.51 -5.00
CA ARG A 246 -25.29 9.34 -4.63
C ARG A 246 -24.06 9.05 -5.48
N GLY A 247 -24.15 8.20 -6.51
CA GLY A 247 -23.02 7.83 -7.37
C GLY A 247 -21.97 6.97 -6.65
N HIS A 248 -22.41 6.10 -5.75
CA HIS A 248 -21.57 5.15 -5.01
C HIS A 248 -20.34 5.78 -4.33
N PRO A 249 -20.55 6.72 -3.38
CA PRO A 249 -19.44 7.38 -2.70
C PRO A 249 -18.56 6.38 -1.95
N GLN A 250 -17.25 6.65 -1.94
CA GLN A 250 -16.26 5.80 -1.28
C GLN A 250 -16.43 5.81 0.24
N LEU A 251 -16.16 4.68 0.88
CA LEU A 251 -16.18 4.51 2.33
C LEU A 251 -14.79 4.16 2.87
N ASP A 252 -14.46 4.72 4.03
CA ASP A 252 -13.14 4.61 4.69
C ASP A 252 -13.24 4.17 6.16
N ARG A 253 -14.42 3.75 6.62
CA ARG A 253 -14.67 3.33 8.02
C ARG A 253 -15.39 2.00 8.11
N VAL A 254 -14.99 1.20 9.09
CA VAL A 254 -15.70 -0.02 9.48
C VAL A 254 -16.57 0.28 10.69
N PHE A 255 -17.84 -0.09 10.61
CA PHE A 255 -18.76 -0.10 11.74
C PHE A 255 -18.89 -1.54 12.25
N ILE A 256 -18.44 -1.80 13.48
CA ILE A 256 -18.47 -3.13 14.11
C ILE A 256 -19.49 -3.07 15.24
N VAL A 257 -20.49 -3.94 15.20
CA VAL A 257 -21.46 -4.12 16.28
C VAL A 257 -21.20 -5.48 16.93
N PHE A 258 -21.13 -5.52 18.26
CA PHE A 258 -20.82 -6.70 19.04
C PHE A 258 -21.64 -6.72 20.33
N GLU A 259 -21.77 -7.91 20.94
CA GLU A 259 -22.44 -8.04 22.25
C GLU A 259 -21.60 -7.34 23.33
N THR A 260 -22.25 -6.50 24.15
CA THR A 260 -21.59 -5.72 25.20
C THR A 260 -20.78 -6.63 26.13
N GLY A 261 -19.51 -6.28 26.37
CA GLY A 261 -18.61 -7.05 27.24
C GLY A 261 -18.00 -8.30 26.61
N THR A 262 -18.15 -8.52 25.30
CA THR A 262 -17.61 -9.69 24.60
C THR A 262 -16.74 -9.31 23.39
N LYS A 263 -16.24 -10.32 22.68
CA LYS A 263 -15.64 -10.21 21.33
C LYS A 263 -16.50 -10.87 20.25
N ASN A 264 -17.77 -11.15 20.57
CA ASN A 264 -18.69 -11.81 19.67
C ASN A 264 -19.37 -10.72 18.84
N ILE A 265 -19.17 -10.75 17.53
CA ILE A 265 -19.92 -9.88 16.61
C ILE A 265 -21.20 -10.54 16.18
#